data_AF-A0A7C8E4R3-F1
#
_entry.id   AF-A0A7C8E4R3-F1
#
_cell.length_a   1.000
_cell.length_b   1.000
_cell.length_c   1.000
_cell.angle_alpha   90.00
_cell.angle_beta   90.00
_cell.angle_gamma   90.00
#
_symmetry.space_group_name_H-M   'P 1'
#
loop_
_entity.id
_entity.type
_entity.pdbx_description
1 polymer ?
#
loop_
_entity_poly.entity_id
_entity_poly.type
_entity_poly.pdbx_seq_one_letter_code
_entity_poly.pdbx_strand_id
1 'polypeptide(L)'
;CVWDETMAETIADYLKNYPGPMVVFSGNGHIVNKFGIPDRVKRRTDIPMATIAVYPLTEQLNIDREMADYLWLTGSCSSRTHPFMRK
;
A
#
# COMPACT_ATOMS: atom_id res chain seq x y z
N CYS A 1 1.25 -0.32 14.75
CA CYS A 1 2.03 -1.27 15.60
C CYS A 1 3.49 -0.81 15.68
N VAL A 2 4.38 -1.49 16.43
CA VAL A 2 5.83 -1.11 16.47
C VAL A 2 6.45 -1.18 15.07
N TRP A 3 6.10 -2.20 14.29
CA TRP A 3 6.57 -2.35 12.91
C TRP A 3 6.20 -1.15 12.02
N ASP A 4 4.98 -0.63 12.10
CA ASP A 4 4.56 0.55 11.32
C ASP A 4 5.32 1.82 11.72
N GLU A 5 5.71 1.95 12.98
CA GLU A 5 6.52 3.08 13.44
C GLU A 5 7.92 3.03 12.85
N THR A 6 8.57 1.87 12.88
CA THR A 6 9.90 1.68 12.30
C THR A 6 9.89 1.89 10.78
N MET A 7 8.85 1.39 10.09
CA MET A 7 8.67 1.64 8.65
C MET A 7 8.51 3.13 8.36
N ALA A 8 7.68 3.85 9.14
CA ALA A 8 7.46 5.28 8.96
C ALA A 8 8.70 6.13 9.26
N GLU A 9 9.46 5.78 10.31
CA GLU A 9 10.74 6.43 10.64
C GLU A 9 11.74 6.27 9.49
N THR A 10 11.89 5.06 8.96
CA THR A 10 12.80 4.78 7.84
C THR A 10 12.46 5.62 6.60
N ILE A 11 11.16 5.74 6.27
CA ILE A 11 10.69 6.58 5.15
C ILE A 11 11.03 8.05 5.39
N ALA A 12 10.75 8.56 6.59
CA ALA A 12 11.00 9.95 6.93
C ALA A 12 12.49 10.32 6.86
N ASP A 13 13.33 9.46 7.43
CA ASP A 13 14.79 9.64 7.40
C ASP A 13 15.35 9.58 5.98
N TYR A 14 14.84 8.67 5.15
CA TYR A 14 15.27 8.59 3.76
C TYR A 14 14.91 9.87 3.00
N LEU A 15 13.66 10.33 3.10
CA LEU A 15 13.18 11.53 2.38
C LEU A 15 13.91 12.81 2.81
N LYS A 16 14.34 12.88 4.08
CA LYS A 16 15.17 13.97 4.58
C LYS A 16 16.55 14.01 3.92
N ASN A 17 17.14 12.84 3.68
CA ASN A 17 18.48 12.73 3.08
C ASN A 17 18.47 12.76 1.56
N TYR A 18 17.37 12.29 0.94
CA TYR A 18 17.19 12.20 -0.50
C TYR A 18 15.84 12.80 -0.92
N PRO A 19 15.75 14.13 -1.04
CA PRO A 19 14.53 14.81 -1.45
C PRO A 19 14.14 14.39 -2.88
N GLY A 20 12.92 13.91 -3.05
CA GLY A 20 12.42 13.46 -4.34
C GLY A 20 11.17 12.59 -4.21
N PRO A 21 10.57 12.18 -5.34
CA PRO A 21 9.47 11.25 -5.33
C PRO A 21 9.91 9.86 -4.82
N MET A 22 9.08 9.25 -4.00
CA MET A 22 9.28 7.91 -3.45
C MET A 22 8.02 7.08 -3.62
N VAL A 23 8.19 5.79 -3.96
CA VAL A 23 7.12 4.80 -3.95
C VAL A 23 7.46 3.74 -2.90
N VAL A 24 6.51 3.46 -2.02
CA VAL A 24 6.66 2.46 -0.96
C VAL A 24 5.66 1.33 -1.20
N PHE A 25 6.16 0.10 -1.24
CA PHE A 25 5.31 -1.09 -1.28
C PHE A 25 5.08 -1.62 0.13
N SER A 26 3.83 -1.83 0.50
CA SER A 26 3.43 -2.46 1.76
C SER A 26 2.16 -3.28 1.54
N GLY A 27 1.88 -4.23 2.43
CA GLY A 27 0.60 -4.94 2.40
C GLY A 27 -0.55 -4.01 2.78
N ASN A 28 -1.74 -4.19 2.19
CA ASN A 28 -2.90 -3.31 2.44
C ASN A 28 -3.17 -3.09 3.94
N GLY A 29 -3.00 -4.10 4.79
CA GLY A 29 -3.21 -3.96 6.25
C GLY A 29 -2.33 -2.89 6.93
N HIS A 30 -1.21 -2.49 6.32
CA HIS A 30 -0.35 -1.40 6.79
C HIS A 30 -0.75 -0.01 6.27
N ILE A 31 -1.75 0.05 5.39
CA ILE A 31 -2.34 1.28 4.86
C ILE A 31 -3.67 1.57 5.57
N VAL A 32 -4.53 0.54 5.69
CA VAL A 32 -5.93 0.65 6.12
C VAL A 32 -6.08 0.98 7.62
N ASN A 33 -7.19 1.65 7.99
CA ASN A 33 -7.68 1.92 9.36
C ASN A 33 -7.03 3.09 10.14
N LYS A 34 -6.64 4.20 9.50
CA LYS A 34 -6.26 5.46 10.18
C LYS A 34 -5.09 5.37 11.19
N PHE A 35 -4.33 4.28 11.14
CA PHE A 35 -3.20 4.01 12.04
C PHE A 35 -2.02 3.29 11.36
N GLY A 36 -2.05 3.25 10.02
CA GLY A 36 -1.04 2.62 9.19
C GLY A 36 0.25 3.44 9.07
N ILE A 37 1.11 3.01 8.16
CA ILE A 37 2.34 3.70 7.78
C ILE A 37 2.06 5.15 7.32
N PRO A 38 1.05 5.44 6.47
CA PRO A 38 0.84 6.79 5.92
C PRO A 38 0.67 7.88 6.98
N ASP A 39 -0.20 7.65 7.96
CA ASP A 39 -0.44 8.62 9.04
C ASP A 39 0.81 8.85 9.89
N ARG A 40 1.59 7.80 10.11
CA ARG A 40 2.84 7.87 10.90
C ARG A 40 3.96 8.58 10.14
N VAL A 41 3.99 8.48 8.81
CA VAL A 41 4.89 9.26 7.95
C VAL A 41 4.45 10.72 7.97
N LYS A 42 3.16 11.00 7.77
CA LYS A 42 2.61 12.36 7.78
C LYS A 42 2.80 13.11 9.11
N ARG A 43 2.91 12.39 10.23
CA ARG A 43 3.28 12.98 11.52
C ARG A 43 4.76 13.38 11.61
N ARG A 44 5.63 12.76 10.82
CA ARG A 44 7.09 12.98 10.81
C ARG A 44 7.53 13.93 9.70
N THR A 45 6.80 13.98 8.59
CA THR A 45 7.12 14.76 7.41
C THR A 45 5.91 15.53 6.92
N ASP A 46 6.12 16.78 6.51
CA ASP A 46 5.08 17.60 5.88
C ASP A 46 5.22 17.52 4.36
N ILE A 47 4.86 16.37 3.79
CA ILE A 47 4.94 16.12 2.35
C ILE A 47 3.57 15.72 1.80
N PRO A 48 3.28 16.08 0.54
CA PRO A 48 2.13 15.52 -0.14
C PRO A 48 2.34 14.02 -0.36
N MET A 49 1.31 13.22 -0.07
CA MET A 49 1.30 11.79 -0.31
C MET A 49 -0.09 11.30 -0.72
N ALA A 50 -0.12 10.17 -1.41
CA ALA A 50 -1.34 9.44 -1.72
C ALA A 50 -1.11 7.94 -1.52
N THR A 51 -2.17 7.23 -1.18
CA THR A 51 -2.17 5.79 -0.91
C THR A 51 -2.99 5.06 -1.98
N ILE A 52 -2.49 3.90 -2.39
CA ILE A 52 -3.17 3.03 -3.36
C ILE A 52 -3.29 1.65 -2.71
N ALA A 53 -4.50 1.15 -2.56
CA ALA A 53 -4.74 -0.21 -2.08
C ALA A 53 -5.24 -1.11 -3.23
N VAL A 54 -4.64 -2.28 -3.37
CA VAL A 54 -4.94 -3.21 -4.47
C VAL A 54 -5.96 -4.24 -3.99
N TYR A 55 -7.10 -4.35 -4.65
CA TYR A 55 -8.18 -5.26 -4.28
C TYR A 55 -8.68 -6.08 -5.48
N PRO A 56 -8.91 -7.39 -5.35
CA PRO A 56 -9.52 -8.17 -6.42
C PRO A 56 -11.01 -7.81 -6.55
N LEU A 57 -11.51 -7.75 -7.79
CA LEU A 57 -12.94 -7.69 -8.14
C LEU A 57 -13.60 -9.05 -7.79
N THR A 58 -13.84 -9.27 -6.50
CA THR A 58 -14.65 -10.39 -5.98
C THR A 58 -16.08 -9.92 -5.70
N GLU A 59 -17.03 -10.86 -5.65
CA GLU A 59 -18.48 -10.55 -5.50
C GLU A 59 -18.83 -9.76 -4.23
N GLN A 60 -18.09 -9.92 -3.12
CA GLN A 60 -18.18 -9.06 -1.94
C GLN A 60 -16.89 -8.27 -1.71
N LEU A 61 -16.94 -6.98 -2.03
CA LEU A 61 -15.93 -6.00 -1.62
C LEU A 61 -16.53 -5.09 -0.54
N ASN A 62 -16.11 -5.30 0.71
CA ASN A 62 -16.41 -4.36 1.80
C ASN A 62 -15.41 -3.21 1.74
N ILE A 63 -15.71 -2.22 0.90
CA ILE A 63 -14.90 -1.01 0.73
C ILE A 63 -15.40 0.06 1.71
N ASP A 64 -14.54 0.43 2.65
CA ASP A 64 -14.70 1.66 3.42
C ASP A 64 -14.06 2.82 2.64
N ARG A 65 -14.71 3.99 2.65
CA ARG A 65 -14.18 5.22 2.04
C ARG A 65 -12.88 5.68 2.68
N GLU A 66 -12.61 5.26 3.91
CA GLU A 66 -11.42 5.67 4.67
C GLU A 66 -10.24 4.69 4.53
N MET A 67 -10.32 3.76 3.58
CA MET A 67 -9.35 2.68 3.41
C MET A 67 -8.03 3.13 2.74
N ALA A 68 -8.13 3.97 1.70
CA ALA A 68 -7.01 4.55 0.94
C ALA A 68 -7.52 5.70 0.06
N ASP A 69 -6.63 6.53 -0.47
CA ASP A 69 -6.99 7.60 -1.41
C ASP A 69 -7.48 7.05 -2.76
N TYR A 70 -6.89 5.92 -3.19
CA TYR A 70 -7.25 5.23 -4.42
C TYR A 70 -7.35 3.72 -4.21
N LEU A 71 -8.27 3.09 -4.96
CA LEU A 71 -8.39 1.63 -5.03
C LEU A 71 -8.03 1.15 -6.44
N TRP A 72 -7.07 0.24 -6.51
CA TRP A 72 -6.76 -0.49 -7.73
C TRP A 72 -7.50 -1.82 -7.74
N LEU A 73 -8.61 -1.85 -8.47
CA LEU A 73 -9.41 -3.06 -8.66
C LEU A 73 -8.79 -3.97 -9.73
N THR A 74 -8.48 -5.21 -9.37
CA THR A 74 -7.87 -6.20 -10.27
C THR A 74 -8.90 -7.27 -10.67
N GLY A 75 -8.94 -7.62 -11.96
CA GLY A 75 -9.78 -8.73 -12.42
C GLY A 75 -9.31 -10.08 -11.87
N SER A 76 -10.17 -11.10 -11.98
CA SER A 76 -9.73 -12.46 -11.69
C SER A 76 -8.55 -12.81 -12.61
N CYS A 77 -7.45 -13.26 -11.99
CA CYS A 77 -6.34 -13.81 -12.75
C CYS A 77 -6.84 -15.12 -13.36
N SER A 78 -7.29 -15.07 -14.62
CA SER A 78 -7.54 -16.30 -15.36
C SER A 78 -6.21 -17.06 -15.38
N SER A 79 -6.13 -18.20 -14.69
CA SER A 79 -5.03 -19.11 -14.92
C SER A 79 -5.16 -19.56 -16.37
N ARG A 80 -4.50 -18.88 -17.31
CA ARG A 80 -4.14 -19.53 -18.56
C ARG A 80 -3.23 -20.65 -18.11
N THR A 81 -3.74 -21.86 -18.14
CA THR A 81 -2.91 -23.05 -18.16
C THR A 81 -1.93 -22.84 -19.30
N HIS A 82 -0.70 -22.41 -19.00
CA HIS A 82 0.37 -22.47 -19.96
C HIS A 82 0.60 -23.98 -20.22
N PRO A 83 0.36 -24.47 -21.45
CA PRO A 83 0.58 -25.88 -21.75
C PRO A 83 2.09 -26.11 -21.89
N PHE A 84 2.84 -26.12 -20.78
CA PHE A 84 4.26 -26.47 -20.83
C PHE A 84 4.83 -26.96 -19.49
N MET A 85 4.66 -28.26 -19.25
CA MET A 85 5.71 -29.24 -18.89
C MET A 85 5.04 -30.44 -18.22
N ARG A 86 4.73 -31.47 -19.01
CA ARG A 86 4.73 -32.84 -18.51
C ARG A 86 6.16 -33.34 -18.70
N LYS A 87 6.83 -33.72 -17.61
CA LYS A 87 7.97 -34.63 -17.68
C LYS A 87 7.47 -36.04 -17.97
#